data_AF-A0A1E7Z1E9-F1
#
_entry.id   AF-A0A1E7Z1E9-F1
#
_cell.length_a   1.000
_cell.length_b   1.000
_cell.length_c   1.000
_cell.angle_alpha   90.00
_cell.angle_beta   90.00
_cell.angle_gamma   90.00
#
_symmetry.space_group_name_H-M   'P 1'
#
loop_
_entity.id
_entity.type
_entity.pdbx_description
1 polymer ?
#
loop_
_entity_poly.entity_id
_entity_poly.type
_entity_poly.pdbx_seq_one_letter_code
_entity_poly.pdbx_strand_id
1 'polypeptide(L)'
;MMHTDNLLVDGLEADIAMKGNVDLVKRCIDMEATVAPEISAIIGVATAFAVNPVIGATVFAASKVLGPLWNKISVLRYHISGPIDKPQIDEVLRKPRENSEK
;
A
#
# COMPACT_ATOMS: atom_id res chain seq x y z
N MET A 1 14.96 24.50 -2.62
CA MET A 1 14.74 23.14 -2.11
C MET A 1 13.57 23.17 -1.15
N MET A 2 12.60 22.30 -1.33
CA MET A 2 11.40 22.17 -0.50
C MET A 2 11.44 20.78 0.15
N HIS A 3 11.02 20.71 1.41
CA HIS A 3 11.00 19.49 2.21
C HIS A 3 9.58 19.23 2.70
N THR A 4 9.23 17.95 2.83
CA THR A 4 7.99 17.51 3.47
C THR A 4 8.23 16.26 4.29
N ASP A 5 7.61 16.20 5.46
CA ASP A 5 7.57 15.02 6.32
C ASP A 5 6.20 14.33 6.32
N ASN A 6 5.20 14.98 5.74
CA ASN A 6 3.80 14.58 5.85
C ASN A 6 3.00 14.97 4.60
N LEU A 7 3.51 14.60 3.42
CA LEU A 7 2.73 14.69 2.20
C LEU A 7 1.82 13.46 2.13
N LEU A 8 0.51 13.68 2.11
CA LEU A 8 -0.49 12.63 2.01
C LEU A 8 -1.24 12.76 0.69
N VAL A 9 -1.43 11.64 0.01
CA VAL A 9 -2.28 11.49 -1.17
C VAL A 9 -3.32 10.45 -0.84
N ASP A 10 -4.57 10.90 -0.73
CA ASP A 10 -5.75 10.06 -0.55
C ASP A 10 -6.23 9.59 -1.92
N GLY A 11 -6.34 8.28 -2.10
CA GLY A 11 -6.66 7.66 -3.38
C GLY A 11 -7.61 6.48 -3.22
N LEU A 12 -8.56 6.35 -4.16
CA LEU A 12 -9.58 5.30 -4.15
C LEU A 12 -8.98 3.88 -4.08
N GLU A 13 -7.84 3.68 -4.76
CA GLU A 13 -7.18 2.36 -4.88
C GLU A 13 -6.00 2.22 -3.91
N ALA A 14 -5.52 3.32 -3.35
CA ALA A 14 -4.40 3.33 -2.42
C ALA A 14 -4.24 4.69 -1.73
N ASP A 15 -3.88 4.65 -0.46
CA ASP A 15 -3.35 5.79 0.27
C ASP A 15 -1.82 5.84 0.13
N ILE A 16 -1.27 7.04 -0.08
CA ILE A 16 0.16 7.24 -0.21
C ILE A 16 0.63 8.30 0.79
N ALA A 17 1.61 7.91 1.62
CA ALA A 17 2.34 8.84 2.48
C ALA A 17 3.76 9.05 1.94
N MET A 18 4.19 10.30 1.81
CA MET A 18 5.46 10.68 1.23
C MET A 18 6.22 11.63 2.15
N LYS A 19 7.54 11.42 2.23
CA LYS A 19 8.48 12.31 2.92
C LYS A 19 9.77 12.44 2.14
N GLY A 20 10.44 13.58 2.25
CA GLY A 20 11.69 13.86 1.57
C GLY A 20 11.74 15.24 0.96
N ASN A 21 12.48 15.36 -0.12
CA ASN A 21 12.89 16.65 -0.69
C ASN A 21 12.56 16.74 -2.18
N VAL A 22 12.29 17.97 -2.60
CA VAL A 22 12.21 18.34 -4.01
C VAL A 22 13.03 19.61 -4.26
N ASP A 23 13.82 19.60 -5.32
CA ASP A 23 14.48 20.78 -5.86
C ASP A 23 13.79 21.16 -7.16
N LEU A 24 12.88 22.14 -7.11
CA LEU A 24 12.13 22.60 -8.27
C LEU A 24 12.99 23.33 -9.30
N VAL A 25 14.11 23.93 -8.87
CA VAL A 25 15.04 24.64 -9.76
C VAL A 25 15.86 23.63 -10.55
N LYS A 26 16.41 22.61 -9.87
CA LYS A 26 17.15 21.52 -10.52
C LYS A 26 16.26 20.46 -11.12
N ARG A 27 14.96 20.52 -10.85
CA ARG A 27 13.95 19.50 -11.21
C ARG A 27 14.36 18.10 -10.73
N CYS A 28 14.84 18.00 -9.50
CA CYS A 28 15.21 16.74 -8.88
C CYS A 28 14.29 16.41 -7.69
N ILE A 29 14.04 15.12 -7.49
CA ILE A 29 13.28 14.57 -6.36
C ILE A 29 14.15 13.58 -5.59
N ASP A 30 13.94 13.50 -4.29
CA ASP A 30 14.43 12.43 -3.41
C ASP A 30 13.37 12.22 -2.33
N MET A 31 12.53 11.20 -2.48
CA MET A 31 11.40 10.93 -1.59
C MET A 31 11.26 9.46 -1.25
N GLU A 32 10.85 9.18 -0.02
CA GLU A 32 10.33 7.88 0.38
C GLU A 32 8.80 7.92 0.27
N ALA A 33 8.23 6.97 -0.45
CA ALA A 33 6.79 6.78 -0.59
C ALA A 33 6.36 5.47 0.07
N THR A 34 5.34 5.55 0.91
CA THR A 34 4.69 4.42 1.56
C THR A 34 3.30 4.29 0.97
N VAL A 35 3.06 3.20 0.24
CA VAL A 35 1.80 2.95 -0.48
C VAL A 35 1.03 1.85 0.25
N ALA A 36 -0.17 2.17 0.70
CA ALA A 36 -1.13 1.25 1.29
C ALA A 36 -2.26 1.02 0.27
N PRO A 37 -2.27 -0.10 -0.47
CA PRO A 37 -3.34 -0.41 -1.41
C PRO A 37 -4.62 -0.81 -0.70
N GLU A 38 -5.75 -0.42 -1.29
CA GLU A 38 -7.08 -0.89 -0.90
C GLU A 38 -7.27 -2.34 -1.38
N ILE A 39 -7.10 -3.31 -0.47
CA ILE A 39 -7.35 -4.73 -0.77
C ILE A 39 -8.78 -5.07 -0.35
N SER A 40 -9.70 -5.07 -1.32
CA SER A 40 -11.07 -5.53 -1.07
C SER A 40 -11.18 -7.05 -1.17
N ALA A 41 -11.32 -7.73 -0.02
CA ALA A 41 -11.59 -9.17 0.07
C ALA A 41 -12.94 -9.61 -0.54
N ILE A 42 -13.76 -8.65 -0.97
CA ILE A 42 -15.16 -8.86 -1.37
C ILE A 42 -15.27 -9.55 -2.74
N ILE A 43 -14.35 -9.29 -3.66
CA ILE A 43 -14.41 -9.82 -5.04
C ILE A 43 -14.35 -11.35 -5.05
N GLY A 44 -13.46 -11.96 -4.25
CA GLY A 44 -13.28 -13.41 -4.22
C GLY A 44 -14.49 -14.19 -3.65
N VAL A 45 -15.18 -13.63 -2.65
CA VAL A 45 -16.36 -14.29 -2.05
C VAL A 45 -17.55 -14.26 -3.01
N ALA A 46 -17.76 -13.15 -3.73
CA ALA A 46 -18.90 -12.98 -4.63
C ALA A 46 -18.90 -14.01 -5.77
N THR A 47 -17.72 -14.29 -6.35
CA THR A 47 -17.57 -15.29 -7.42
C THR A 47 -17.92 -16.70 -6.95
N ALA A 48 -17.44 -17.12 -5.76
CA ALA A 48 -17.76 -18.43 -5.20
C ALA A 48 -19.26 -18.56 -4.85
N PHE A 49 -19.85 -17.48 -4.33
CA PHE A 49 -21.26 -17.44 -3.95
C PHE A 49 -22.21 -17.51 -5.16
N ALA A 50 -21.85 -16.85 -6.26
CA ALA A 50 -22.60 -16.90 -7.52
C ALA A 50 -22.64 -18.32 -8.13
N VAL A 51 -21.58 -19.11 -7.93
CA VAL A 51 -21.53 -20.52 -8.37
C VAL A 51 -22.33 -21.42 -7.43
N ASN A 52 -22.13 -21.28 -6.11
CA ASN A 52 -22.84 -22.05 -5.10
C ASN A 52 -22.86 -21.31 -3.74
N PRO A 53 -24.04 -21.05 -3.15
CA PRO A 53 -24.15 -20.35 -1.87
C PRO A 53 -23.41 -21.00 -0.69
N VAL A 54 -23.36 -22.34 -0.63
CA VAL A 54 -22.70 -23.09 0.46
C VAL A 54 -21.18 -22.99 0.34
N ILE A 55 -20.65 -23.08 -0.88
CA ILE A 55 -19.22 -22.87 -1.16
C ILE A 55 -18.86 -21.41 -0.82
N GLY A 56 -19.66 -20.45 -1.27
CA GLY A 56 -19.48 -19.03 -0.95
C GLY A 56 -19.48 -18.74 0.56
N ALA A 57 -20.38 -19.37 1.33
CA ALA A 57 -20.41 -19.24 2.79
C ALA A 57 -19.14 -19.78 3.45
N THR A 58 -18.57 -20.88 2.94
CA THR A 58 -17.33 -21.47 3.45
C THR A 58 -16.13 -20.58 3.15
N VAL A 59 -16.02 -20.06 1.92
CA VAL A 59 -14.98 -19.10 1.52
C VAL A 59 -15.09 -17.80 2.33
N PHE A 60 -16.31 -17.33 2.61
CA PHE A 60 -16.55 -16.17 3.47
C PHE A 60 -16.11 -16.40 4.92
N ALA A 61 -16.43 -17.57 5.49
CA ALA A 61 -15.98 -17.90 6.85
C ALA A 61 -14.46 -18.00 6.92
N ALA A 62 -13.81 -18.64 5.95
CA ALA A 62 -12.35 -18.71 5.85
C ALA A 62 -11.71 -17.32 5.70
N SER A 63 -12.27 -16.45 4.84
CA SER A 63 -11.77 -15.09 4.66
C SER A 63 -11.94 -14.22 5.91
N LYS A 64 -13.01 -14.41 6.69
CA LYS A 64 -13.22 -13.77 7.99
C LYS A 64 -12.18 -14.18 9.03
N VAL A 65 -11.83 -15.46 9.10
CA VAL A 65 -10.80 -15.96 10.03
C VAL A 65 -9.42 -15.45 9.64
N LEU A 66 -9.12 -15.36 8.34
CA LEU A 66 -7.85 -14.84 7.85
C LEU A 66 -7.78 -13.30 7.83
N GLY A 67 -8.90 -12.59 7.93
CA GLY A 67 -8.99 -11.14 7.85
C GLY A 67 -7.96 -10.38 8.71
N PRO A 68 -7.77 -10.72 10.00
CA PRO A 68 -6.77 -10.08 10.87
C PRO A 68 -5.32 -10.29 10.42
N LEU A 69 -5.03 -11.39 9.73
CA LEU A 69 -3.69 -11.68 9.19
C LEU A 69 -3.41 -10.84 7.94
N TRP A 70 -4.40 -10.61 7.09
CA TRP A 70 -4.29 -9.75 5.90
C TRP A 70 -4.11 -8.27 6.26
N ASN A 71 -4.72 -7.81 7.35
CA ASN A 71 -4.72 -6.40 7.78
C ASN A 71 -3.33 -5.84 8.11
N LYS A 72 -2.29 -6.69 8.18
CA LYS A 72 -0.93 -6.31 8.58
C LYS A 72 0.09 -6.24 7.43
N ILE A 73 -0.24 -6.64 6.20
CA ILE A 73 0.80 -7.20 5.32
C ILE A 73 1.16 -6.39 4.05
N SER A 74 0.36 -5.49 3.49
CA SER A 74 0.73 -4.95 2.15
C SER A 74 1.05 -3.47 2.08
N VAL A 75 1.92 -2.97 2.95
CA VAL A 75 2.53 -1.66 2.70
C VAL A 75 3.74 -1.84 1.77
N LEU A 76 3.72 -1.15 0.64
CA LEU A 76 4.85 -1.07 -0.30
C LEU A 76 5.67 0.19 0.04
N ARG A 77 6.99 0.09 0.00
CA ARG A 77 7.89 1.22 0.23
C ARG A 77 8.77 1.43 -0.97
N TYR A 78 8.78 2.66 -1.48
CA TYR A 78 9.59 3.06 -2.61
C TYR A 78 10.51 4.20 -2.22
N HIS A 79 11.72 4.18 -2.76
CA HIS A 79 12.59 5.35 -2.83
C HIS A 79 12.51 5.90 -4.25
N ILE A 80 12.15 7.17 -4.37
CA ILE A 80 11.96 7.88 -5.64
C ILE A 80 13.03 8.95 -5.71
N SER A 81 13.96 8.84 -6.65
CA SER A 81 15.11 9.74 -6.75
C SER A 81 15.40 10.20 -8.19
N GLY A 82 16.14 11.29 -8.36
CA GLY A 82 16.60 11.75 -9.67
C GLY A 82 15.70 12.82 -10.33
N PRO A 83 15.76 12.99 -11.67
CA PRO A 83 15.00 14.01 -12.38
C PRO A 83 13.48 13.80 -12.30
N ILE A 84 12.70 14.86 -12.10
CA ILE A 84 11.23 14.80 -11.97
C ILE A 84 10.55 14.23 -13.23
N ASP A 85 11.11 14.47 -14.41
CA ASP A 85 10.60 13.96 -15.69
C ASP A 85 10.95 12.48 -15.95
N LYS A 86 11.95 11.95 -15.24
CA LYS A 86 12.36 10.55 -15.34
C LYS A 86 12.98 10.06 -14.02
N PRO A 87 12.17 9.90 -12.96
CA PRO A 87 12.67 9.46 -11.67
C PRO A 87 13.09 7.99 -11.73
N GLN A 88 14.06 7.63 -10.90
CA GLN A 88 14.34 6.23 -10.55
C GLN A 88 13.45 5.85 -9.37
N ILE A 89 12.91 4.63 -9.42
CA ILE A 89 11.97 4.11 -8.43
C ILE A 89 12.51 2.76 -7.98
N ASP A 90 12.97 2.71 -6.73
CA ASP A 90 13.55 1.52 -6.11
C ASP A 90 12.60 1.00 -5.03
N GLU A 91 12.21 -0.27 -5.10
CA GLU A 91 11.43 -0.89 -4.03
C GLU A 91 12.35 -1.22 -2.84
N VAL A 92 12.03 -0.66 -1.68
CA VAL A 92 12.78 -0.90 -0.45
C VAL A 92 12.17 -2.12 0.23
N LEU A 93 12.89 -3.26 0.18
CA LEU A 93 12.43 -4.55 0.69
C LEU A 93 11.79 -4.48 2.09
N ARG A 94 10.70 -5.23 2.25
CA ARG A 94 9.90 -5.28 3.48
C ARG A 94 10.72 -5.77 4.67
N LYS A 95 10.85 -4.95 5.71
CA LYS A 95 10.85 -5.45 7.09
C LYS A 95 9.39 -5.66 7.51
N PRO A 96 8.98 -6.88 7.89
CA PRO A 96 7.70 -7.12 8.55
C PRO A 96 7.60 -6.21 9.77
N ARG A 97 6.43 -5.59 9.98
CA ARG A 97 6.20 -4.76 11.15
C ARG A 97 6.17 -5.68 12.39
N GLU A 98 7.22 -5.65 13.18
CA GLU A 98 7.30 -6.39 14.45
C GLU A 98 6.22 -5.86 15.40
N ASN A 99 5.49 -6.78 16.02
CA ASN A 99 4.34 -6.50 16.87
C ASN A 99 4.84 -5.79 18.14
N SER A 100 4.62 -4.48 18.28
CA SER A 100 4.72 -3.83 19.58
C SER A 100 3.48 -4.21 20.39
N GLU A 101 3.56 -5.35 21.07
CA GLU A 101 2.60 -5.72 22.12
C GLU A 101 2.73 -4.74 23.28
N LYS A 102 1.59 -4.22 23.73
CA LYS A 102 1.39 -3.84 25.12
C LYS A 102 -0.06 -4.11 25.51
#